data_AF-A0A975U435-F1
#
_entry.id   AF-A0A975U435-F1
#
_cell.length_a   1.000
_cell.length_b   1.000
_cell.length_c   1.000
_cell.angle_alpha   90.00
_cell.angle_beta   90.00
_cell.angle_gamma   90.00
#
_symmetry.space_group_name_H-M   'P 1'
#
loop_
_entity.id
_entity.type
_entity.pdbx_description
1 polymer ?
#
loop_
_entity_poly.entity_id
_entity_poly.type
_entity_poly.pdbx_seq_one_letter_code
_entity_poly.pdbx_strand_id
1 'polypeptide(L)'
;MAKPPKKAGKKTEKKGAAKRAQAAAPRPAVPPPLPGPDGAILDRLWATVLSRRGADPELSHSARLLARGTAKVAQKFGEEAVEAVIEATRGNRSALIGESADVLYHLMVVWVDAGIRPEEVWAELERREAMSGIDEKASRARPLTLSAVARRLPPRGRSTKLW
;
A
#
# COMPACT_ATOMS: atom_id res chain seq x y z
N MET A 1 -7.57 46.72 -68.92
CA MET A 1 -7.59 47.23 -67.53
C MET A 1 -7.69 46.05 -66.58
N ALA A 2 -6.74 45.93 -65.65
CA ALA A 2 -6.71 44.90 -64.62
C ALA A 2 -7.70 45.23 -63.47
N LYS A 3 -8.29 44.19 -62.86
CA LYS A 3 -8.66 44.18 -61.42
C LYS A 3 -8.58 42.74 -60.88
N PRO A 4 -7.89 42.50 -59.73
CA PRO A 4 -7.65 41.17 -59.17
C PRO A 4 -8.61 40.89 -57.97
N PRO A 5 -8.38 39.86 -57.11
CA PRO A 5 -9.30 38.77 -56.81
C PRO A 5 -10.18 39.00 -55.55
N LYS A 6 -11.25 38.21 -55.35
CA LYS A 6 -11.95 38.14 -54.05
C LYS A 6 -12.25 36.69 -53.59
N LYS A 7 -11.33 36.25 -52.72
CA LYS A 7 -11.45 35.40 -51.51
C LYS A 7 -12.67 34.48 -51.37
N ALA A 8 -12.37 33.18 -51.31
CA ALA A 8 -13.23 32.14 -50.74
C ALA A 8 -13.47 32.40 -49.24
N GLY A 9 -14.74 32.57 -48.87
CA GLY A 9 -15.19 32.60 -47.48
C GLY A 9 -15.27 31.19 -46.91
N LYS A 10 -14.33 30.82 -46.04
CA LYS A 10 -14.38 29.59 -45.25
C LYS A 10 -15.38 29.78 -44.12
N LYS A 11 -16.54 29.11 -44.17
CA LYS A 11 -17.46 29.00 -43.03
C LYS A 11 -16.73 28.26 -41.91
N THR A 12 -16.54 28.92 -40.78
CA THR A 12 -16.07 28.34 -39.53
C THR A 12 -17.22 27.60 -38.86
N GLU A 13 -17.24 26.27 -38.99
CA GLU A 13 -18.02 25.41 -38.12
C GLU A 13 -17.40 25.43 -36.71
N LYS A 14 -18.12 26.01 -35.75
CA LYS A 14 -17.83 25.84 -34.32
C LYS A 14 -18.15 24.38 -33.95
N LYS A 15 -17.14 23.51 -33.92
CA LYS A 15 -17.23 22.23 -33.21
C LYS A 15 -17.28 22.51 -31.70
N GLY A 16 -18.48 22.49 -31.14
CA GLY A 16 -18.68 22.35 -29.70
C GLY A 16 -18.07 21.03 -29.24
N ALA A 17 -17.02 21.09 -28.42
CA ALA A 17 -16.45 19.94 -27.77
C ALA A 17 -17.44 19.43 -26.71
N ALA A 18 -18.30 18.48 -27.10
CA ALA A 18 -19.07 17.69 -26.16
C ALA A 18 -18.08 16.83 -25.36
N LYS A 19 -17.76 17.30 -24.16
CA LYS A 19 -17.02 16.53 -23.15
C LYS A 19 -17.90 15.35 -22.74
N ARG A 20 -17.80 14.22 -23.46
CA ARG A 20 -18.35 12.94 -23.01
C ARG A 20 -17.66 12.60 -21.69
N ALA A 21 -18.34 12.84 -20.57
CA ALA A 21 -18.04 12.15 -19.34
C ALA A 21 -18.24 10.66 -19.62
N GLN A 22 -17.15 9.91 -19.76
CA GLN A 22 -17.24 8.46 -19.71
C GLN A 22 -17.71 8.13 -18.29
N ALA A 23 -18.96 7.72 -18.17
CA ALA A 23 -19.45 7.07 -16.96
C ALA A 23 -18.52 5.88 -16.69
N ALA A 24 -17.93 5.84 -15.51
CA ALA A 24 -17.08 4.73 -15.08
C ALA A 24 -17.89 3.43 -15.24
N ALA A 25 -17.31 2.44 -15.93
CA ALA A 25 -17.92 1.13 -16.08
C ALA A 25 -18.28 0.57 -14.68
N PRO A 26 -19.43 -0.12 -14.54
CA PRO A 26 -19.79 -0.75 -13.27
C PRO A 26 -18.66 -1.67 -12.82
N ARG A 27 -18.27 -1.58 -11.54
CA ARG A 27 -17.21 -2.43 -11.00
C ARG A 27 -17.60 -3.89 -11.22
N PRO A 28 -16.66 -4.77 -11.63
CA PRO A 28 -16.94 -6.20 -11.65
C PRO A 28 -17.38 -6.62 -10.26
N ALA A 29 -18.46 -7.41 -10.20
CA ALA A 29 -18.94 -7.95 -8.94
C ALA A 29 -17.80 -8.73 -8.25
N VAL A 30 -17.65 -8.54 -6.94
CA VAL A 30 -16.69 -9.32 -6.16
C VAL A 30 -17.06 -10.80 -6.32
N PRO A 31 -16.13 -11.65 -6.79
CA PRO A 31 -16.44 -13.07 -6.95
C PRO A 31 -16.79 -13.67 -5.58
N PRO A 32 -17.70 -14.65 -5.53
CA PRO A 32 -18.02 -15.34 -4.28
C PRO A 32 -16.75 -15.97 -3.69
N PRO A 33 -16.71 -16.21 -2.36
CA PRO A 33 -15.56 -16.84 -1.71
C PRO A 33 -15.22 -18.17 -2.40
N LEU A 34 -13.94 -18.39 -2.66
CA LEU A 34 -13.48 -19.66 -3.22
C LEU A 34 -13.66 -20.78 -2.18
N PRO A 35 -13.99 -22.02 -2.61
CA PRO A 35 -14.02 -23.15 -1.70
C PRO A 35 -12.61 -23.49 -1.18
N GLY A 36 -12.48 -23.82 0.10
CA GLY A 36 -11.21 -24.17 0.75
C GLY A 36 -10.94 -23.34 2.02
N PRO A 37 -9.70 -23.36 2.55
CA PRO A 37 -9.29 -22.48 3.62
C PRO A 37 -9.50 -21.01 3.24
N ASP A 38 -10.06 -20.23 4.15
CA ASP A 38 -10.41 -18.83 3.95
C ASP A 38 -9.56 -17.89 4.84
N GLY A 39 -9.84 -16.58 4.74
CA GLY A 39 -9.15 -15.55 5.50
C GLY A 39 -9.25 -15.71 7.02
N ALA A 40 -10.25 -16.43 7.54
CA ALA A 40 -10.40 -16.68 8.97
C ALA A 40 -9.23 -17.50 9.56
N ILE A 41 -8.39 -18.11 8.71
CA ILE A 41 -7.12 -18.70 9.15
C ILE A 41 -6.18 -17.68 9.79
N LEU A 42 -6.20 -16.42 9.35
CA LEU A 42 -5.34 -15.36 9.88
C LEU A 42 -5.77 -14.98 11.31
N ASP A 43 -7.07 -14.93 11.57
CA ASP A 43 -7.58 -14.66 12.93
C ASP A 43 -7.19 -15.79 13.90
N ARG A 44 -7.33 -17.06 13.46
CA ARG A 44 -6.89 -18.22 14.25
C ARG A 44 -5.38 -18.24 14.46
N LEU A 45 -4.61 -17.85 13.45
CA LEU A 45 -3.15 -17.77 13.53
C LEU A 45 -2.73 -16.70 14.52
N TRP A 46 -3.29 -15.50 14.44
CA TRP A 46 -3.06 -14.43 15.40
C TRP A 46 -3.42 -14.85 16.83
N ALA A 47 -4.58 -15.47 17.04
CA ALA A 47 -4.99 -15.96 18.36
C ALA A 47 -4.02 -17.00 18.93
N THR A 48 -3.48 -17.87 18.06
CA THR A 48 -2.46 -18.86 18.42
C THR A 48 -1.12 -18.20 18.78
N VAL A 49 -0.72 -17.15 18.07
CA VAL A 49 0.49 -16.39 18.39
C VAL A 49 0.30 -15.64 19.73
N LEU A 50 -0.86 -15.03 19.93
CA LEU A 50 -1.20 -14.33 21.17
C LEU A 50 -1.19 -15.28 22.38
N SER A 51 -1.75 -16.48 22.26
CA SER A 51 -1.76 -17.46 23.36
C SER A 51 -0.36 -17.94 23.76
N ARG A 52 0.63 -17.75 22.89
CA ARG A 52 2.04 -18.07 23.15
C ARG A 52 2.82 -16.89 23.73
N ARG A 53 2.21 -15.72 23.88
CA ARG A 53 2.84 -14.56 24.53
C ARG A 53 3.10 -14.88 26.00
N GLY A 54 4.36 -14.80 26.42
CA GLY A 54 4.78 -15.13 27.79
C GLY A 54 4.90 -16.64 28.07
N ALA A 55 4.68 -17.51 27.08
CA ALA A 55 5.01 -18.91 27.19
C ALA A 55 6.54 -19.13 27.17
N ASP A 56 6.99 -20.35 27.47
CA ASP A 56 8.41 -20.70 27.47
C ASP A 56 9.06 -20.52 26.07
N PRO A 57 10.04 -19.60 25.92
CA PRO A 57 10.79 -19.40 24.68
C PRO A 57 11.52 -20.64 24.14
N GLU A 58 11.88 -21.60 25.00
CA GLU A 58 12.56 -22.81 24.57
C GLU A 58 11.61 -23.79 23.88
N LEU A 59 10.33 -23.76 24.25
CA LEU A 59 9.30 -24.68 23.75
C LEU A 59 8.46 -24.10 22.60
N SER A 60 8.50 -22.79 22.37
CA SER A 60 7.65 -22.13 21.37
C SER A 60 8.40 -21.08 20.57
N HIS A 61 8.41 -21.24 19.24
CA HIS A 61 9.02 -20.28 18.31
C HIS A 61 8.42 -18.88 18.43
N SER A 62 7.08 -18.78 18.50
CA SER A 62 6.40 -17.49 18.69
C SER A 62 6.80 -16.84 20.02
N ALA A 63 6.88 -17.62 21.11
CA ALA A 63 7.31 -17.10 22.40
C ALA A 63 8.77 -16.60 22.34
N ARG A 64 9.64 -17.33 21.65
CA ARG A 64 11.04 -16.95 21.44
C ARG A 64 11.20 -15.65 20.66
N LEU A 65 10.41 -15.45 19.61
CA LEU A 65 10.42 -14.20 18.85
C LEU A 65 9.94 -13.04 19.71
N LEU A 66 8.80 -13.19 20.39
CA LEU A 66 8.23 -12.16 21.25
C LEU A 66 9.16 -11.80 22.43
N ALA A 67 9.83 -12.79 23.03
CA ALA A 67 10.80 -12.57 24.10
C ALA A 67 12.04 -11.77 23.65
N ARG A 68 12.37 -11.80 22.35
CA ARG A 68 13.46 -11.01 21.76
C ARG A 68 13.05 -9.57 21.40
N GLY A 69 11.77 -9.24 21.53
CA GLY A 69 11.22 -7.89 21.38
C GLY A 69 11.09 -7.38 19.95
N THR A 70 10.53 -6.18 19.84
CA THR A 70 10.07 -5.55 18.60
C THR A 70 11.11 -5.53 17.49
N ALA A 71 12.37 -5.22 17.80
CA ALA A 71 13.43 -5.15 16.78
C ALA A 71 13.63 -6.50 16.08
N LYS A 72 13.61 -7.61 16.82
CA LYS A 72 13.81 -8.94 16.23
C LYS A 72 12.59 -9.41 15.45
N VAL A 73 11.40 -9.13 15.96
CA VAL A 73 10.13 -9.44 15.29
C VAL A 73 10.03 -8.70 13.95
N ALA A 74 10.31 -7.40 13.94
CA ALA A 74 10.31 -6.58 12.72
C ALA A 74 11.40 -7.02 11.73
N GLN A 75 12.59 -7.37 12.22
CA GLN A 75 13.65 -7.92 11.38
C GLN A 75 13.18 -9.16 10.62
N LYS A 76 12.60 -10.15 11.34
CA LYS A 76 12.14 -11.38 10.71
C LYS A 76 11.06 -11.12 9.67
N PHE A 77 10.08 -10.26 9.97
CA PHE A 77 9.08 -9.86 8.97
C PHE A 77 9.73 -9.25 7.72
N GLY A 78 10.75 -8.41 7.89
CA GLY A 78 11.50 -7.83 6.76
C GLY A 78 12.25 -8.86 5.92
N GLU A 79 12.85 -9.87 6.55
CA GLU A 79 13.53 -10.98 5.87
C GLU A 79 12.55 -11.75 4.97
N GLU A 80 11.43 -12.23 5.51
CA GLU A 80 10.46 -13.01 4.72
C GLU A 80 9.83 -12.18 3.58
N ALA A 81 9.60 -10.89 3.82
CA ALA A 81 9.07 -10.01 2.79
C ALA A 81 10.04 -9.87 1.59
N VAL A 82 11.35 -9.82 1.86
CA VAL A 82 12.38 -9.76 0.81
C VAL A 82 12.49 -11.11 0.10
N GLU A 83 12.42 -12.22 0.82
CA GLU A 83 12.44 -13.57 0.23
C GLU A 83 11.24 -13.79 -0.70
N ALA A 84 10.03 -13.40 -0.27
CA ALA A 84 8.84 -13.42 -1.12
C ALA A 84 9.01 -12.59 -2.40
N VAL A 85 9.60 -11.39 -2.30
CA VAL A 85 9.89 -10.55 -3.47
C VAL A 85 10.87 -11.24 -4.41
N ILE A 86 11.94 -11.84 -3.88
CA ILE A 86 12.92 -12.56 -4.68
C ILE A 86 12.26 -13.71 -5.45
N GLU A 87 11.48 -14.55 -4.79
CA GLU A 87 10.84 -15.70 -5.44
C GLU A 87 9.77 -15.28 -6.46
N ALA A 88 9.08 -14.15 -6.21
CA ALA A 88 8.21 -13.53 -7.21
C ALA A 88 9.00 -13.11 -8.46
N THR A 89 10.17 -12.47 -8.32
CA THR A 89 10.99 -12.06 -9.47
C THR A 89 11.58 -13.24 -10.25
N ARG A 90 11.78 -14.38 -9.57
CA ARG A 90 12.25 -15.63 -10.18
C ARG A 90 11.14 -16.42 -10.87
N GLY A 91 9.88 -16.05 -10.67
CA GLY A 91 8.73 -16.82 -11.15
C GLY A 91 8.59 -18.18 -10.46
N ASN A 92 9.21 -18.35 -9.28
CA ASN A 92 9.15 -19.61 -8.55
C ASN A 92 7.85 -19.69 -7.74
N ARG A 93 6.80 -20.21 -8.38
CA ARG A 93 5.47 -20.25 -7.82
C ARG A 93 5.39 -20.99 -6.48
N SER A 94 6.09 -22.11 -6.32
CA SER A 94 6.01 -22.92 -5.11
C SER A 94 6.67 -22.24 -3.93
N ALA A 95 7.87 -21.69 -4.13
CA ALA A 95 8.55 -20.95 -3.07
C ALA A 95 7.79 -19.68 -2.71
N LEU A 96 7.27 -18.93 -3.70
CA LEU A 96 6.45 -17.75 -3.42
C LEU A 96 5.24 -18.05 -2.53
N ILE A 97 4.59 -19.22 -2.66
CA ILE A 97 3.51 -19.62 -1.73
C ILE A 97 4.05 -19.75 -0.30
N GLY A 98 5.19 -20.42 -0.13
CA GLY A 98 5.85 -20.60 1.17
C GLY A 98 6.21 -19.27 1.81
N GLU A 99 6.97 -18.43 1.09
CA GLU A 99 7.38 -17.11 1.58
C GLU A 99 6.19 -16.20 1.87
N SER A 100 5.11 -16.28 1.09
CA SER A 100 3.89 -15.53 1.37
C SER A 100 3.22 -15.98 2.68
N ALA A 101 3.27 -17.28 3.00
CA ALA A 101 2.76 -17.78 4.27
C ALA A 101 3.63 -17.29 5.44
N ASP A 102 4.95 -17.28 5.28
CA ASP A 102 5.89 -16.78 6.29
C ASP A 102 5.75 -15.27 6.52
N VAL A 103 5.55 -14.49 5.46
CA VAL A 103 5.18 -13.06 5.56
C VAL A 103 3.93 -12.86 6.40
N LEU A 104 2.86 -13.62 6.15
CA LEU A 104 1.61 -13.51 6.89
C LEU A 104 1.80 -13.92 8.36
N TYR A 105 2.53 -15.01 8.63
CA TYR A 105 2.84 -15.44 9.99
C TYR A 105 3.62 -14.37 10.75
N HIS A 106 4.71 -13.86 10.18
CA HIS A 106 5.55 -12.87 10.84
C HIS A 106 4.83 -11.52 11.01
N LEU A 107 3.91 -11.17 10.11
CA LEU A 107 3.00 -10.05 10.31
C LEU A 107 2.08 -10.25 11.52
N MET A 108 1.53 -11.45 11.74
CA MET A 108 0.74 -11.74 12.95
C MET A 108 1.59 -11.59 14.22
N VAL A 109 2.86 -12.00 14.20
CA VAL A 109 3.78 -11.81 15.33
C VAL A 109 4.04 -10.33 15.59
N VAL A 110 4.24 -9.52 14.54
CA VAL A 110 4.35 -8.05 14.65
C VAL A 110 3.10 -7.46 15.32
N TRP A 111 1.91 -7.88 14.90
CA TRP A 111 0.66 -7.37 15.47
C TRP A 111 0.50 -7.74 16.94
N VAL A 112 0.82 -8.98 17.32
CA VAL A 112 0.79 -9.41 18.74
C VAL A 112 1.79 -8.62 19.58
N ASP A 113 3.01 -8.39 19.08
CA ASP A 113 4.03 -7.57 19.76
C ASP A 113 3.54 -6.13 19.97
N ALA A 114 2.97 -5.53 18.93
CA ALA A 114 2.45 -4.16 18.92
C ALA A 114 1.08 -4.00 19.63
N GLY A 115 0.42 -5.09 20.02
CA GLY A 115 -0.92 -5.05 20.61
C GLY A 115 -2.05 -4.72 19.62
N ILE A 116 -1.81 -4.93 18.33
CA ILE A 116 -2.79 -4.71 17.25
C ILE A 116 -3.61 -5.99 17.06
N ARG A 117 -4.93 -5.83 16.96
CA ARG A 117 -5.84 -6.93 16.64
C ARG A 117 -6.13 -7.01 15.14
N PRO A 118 -6.39 -8.20 14.57
CA PRO A 118 -6.72 -8.34 13.15
C PRO A 118 -7.92 -7.49 12.73
N GLU A 119 -8.93 -7.33 13.58
CA GLU A 119 -10.14 -6.57 13.25
C GLU A 119 -9.85 -5.08 12.99
N GLU A 120 -8.82 -4.51 13.62
CA GLU A 120 -8.40 -3.14 13.35
C GLU A 120 -7.85 -3.00 11.94
N VAL A 121 -7.14 -4.02 11.44
CA VAL A 121 -6.58 -4.06 10.09
C VAL A 121 -7.65 -4.40 9.05
N TRP A 122 -8.57 -5.31 9.37
CA TRP A 122 -9.73 -5.61 8.53
C TRP A 122 -10.62 -4.38 8.34
N ALA A 123 -10.89 -3.62 9.39
CA ALA A 123 -11.63 -2.37 9.32
C ALA A 123 -10.92 -1.33 8.42
N GLU A 124 -9.59 -1.24 8.49
CA GLU A 124 -8.82 -0.37 7.61
C GLU A 124 -8.86 -0.83 6.14
N LEU A 125 -8.85 -2.14 5.89
CA LEU A 125 -8.99 -2.70 4.54
C LEU A 125 -10.39 -2.45 3.96
N GLU A 126 -11.45 -2.66 4.74
CA GLU A 126 -12.83 -2.35 4.37
C GLU A 126 -12.99 -0.85 4.05
N ARG A 127 -12.40 0.02 4.88
CA ARG A 127 -12.39 1.47 4.63
C ARG A 127 -11.69 1.82 3.31
N ARG A 128 -10.58 1.17 2.96
CA ARG A 128 -9.86 1.39 1.69
C ARG A 128 -10.62 0.87 0.48
N GLU A 129 -11.26 -0.29 0.61
CA GLU A 129 -12.09 -0.87 -0.45
C GLU A 129 -13.27 0.05 -0.80
N ALA A 130 -13.93 0.60 0.22
CA ALA A 130 -15.04 1.55 0.06
C ALA A 130 -14.59 2.84 -0.66
N MET A 131 -13.36 3.29 -0.45
CA MET A 131 -12.86 4.57 -0.96
C MET A 131 -12.48 4.55 -2.44
N SER A 132 -12.06 3.40 -2.98
CA SER A 132 -11.62 3.21 -4.38
C SER A 132 -10.49 4.10 -4.89
N GLY A 133 -9.60 3.50 -5.69
CA GLY A 133 -8.32 4.07 -6.09
C GLY A 133 -8.35 5.39 -6.89
N ILE A 134 -9.52 5.91 -7.27
CA ILE A 134 -9.66 7.21 -7.94
C ILE A 134 -9.72 8.34 -6.90
N ASP A 135 -10.53 8.19 -5.84
CA ASP A 135 -10.67 9.21 -4.80
C ASP A 135 -9.45 9.24 -3.87
N GLU A 136 -8.80 8.09 -3.65
CA GLU A 136 -7.56 8.03 -2.88
C GLU A 136 -6.38 8.69 -3.61
N LYS A 137 -6.29 8.55 -4.95
CA LYS A 137 -5.27 9.24 -5.75
C LYS A 137 -5.56 10.73 -5.90
N ALA A 138 -6.84 11.12 -5.98
CA ALA A 138 -7.27 12.52 -6.00
C ALA A 138 -7.04 13.24 -4.66
N SER A 139 -7.23 12.56 -3.53
CA SER A 139 -6.97 13.11 -2.19
C SER A 139 -5.46 13.24 -1.88
N ARG A 140 -4.60 12.37 -2.44
CA ARG A 140 -3.13 12.54 -2.43
C ARG A 140 -2.63 13.65 -3.36
N ALA A 141 -3.38 13.95 -4.43
CA ALA A 141 -3.05 14.99 -5.40
C ALA A 141 -3.50 16.40 -4.97
N ARG A 142 -3.84 16.62 -3.70
CA ARG A 142 -3.91 17.98 -3.16
C ARG A 142 -2.47 18.52 -3.18
N PRO A 143 -2.14 19.50 -4.05
CA PRO A 143 -0.80 20.05 -4.05
C PRO A 143 -0.55 20.57 -2.63
N LEU A 144 0.59 20.22 -2.06
CA LEU A 144 1.20 21.10 -1.06
C LEU A 144 1.28 22.46 -1.76
N THR A 145 0.33 23.34 -1.48
CA THR A 145 0.43 24.72 -1.88
C THR A 145 1.68 25.20 -1.16
N LEU A 146 2.77 25.34 -1.91
CA LEU A 146 3.97 26.05 -1.48
C LEU A 146 3.58 27.52 -1.31
N SER A 147 2.87 27.79 -0.23
CA SER A 147 2.62 29.13 0.27
C SER A 147 2.61 29.01 1.78
N ALA A 148 3.81 29.05 2.36
CA ALA A 148 4.10 29.73 3.64
C ALA A 148 5.48 29.40 4.25
N VAL A 149 6.52 28.98 3.51
CA VAL A 149 7.91 29.08 4.05
C VAL A 149 8.91 29.48 2.95
N ALA A 150 8.59 30.55 2.23
CA ALA A 150 9.60 31.32 1.50
C ALA A 150 9.73 32.67 2.19
N ARG A 151 10.40 32.71 3.35
CA ARG A 151 11.00 33.93 3.89
C ARG A 151 12.07 33.58 4.93
N ARG A 152 13.31 33.93 4.55
CA ARG A 152 14.55 34.04 5.35
C ARG A 152 15.32 32.74 5.63
N LEU A 153 16.13 32.35 4.64
CA LEU A 153 17.43 31.72 4.90
C LEU A 153 18.45 32.83 5.23
N PRO A 154 19.14 32.80 6.38
CA PRO A 154 20.32 33.64 6.59
C PRO A 154 21.54 33.08 5.82
N PRO A 155 22.54 33.92 5.49
CA PRO A 155 23.67 33.52 4.64
C PRO A 155 24.60 32.53 5.34
N ARG A 156 25.14 31.60 4.54
CA ARG A 156 26.04 30.52 4.96
C ARG A 156 27.34 31.08 5.56
N GLY A 157 27.56 30.83 6.84
CA GLY A 157 28.86 30.94 7.49
C GLY A 157 29.63 29.62 7.40
N ARG A 158 30.86 29.67 6.88
CA ARG A 158 31.86 28.59 6.96
C ARG A 158 32.32 28.40 8.41
N SER A 159 32.31 27.18 8.94
CA SER A 159 33.45 26.59 9.69
C SER A 159 33.17 25.18 10.22
N THR A 160 34.01 24.24 9.79
CA THR A 160 34.75 23.22 10.56
C THR A 160 34.09 22.31 11.60
N LYS A 161 34.33 20.99 11.36
CA LYS A 161 34.61 19.87 12.29
C LYS A 161 33.45 19.14 12.99
N LEU A 162 33.52 17.80 12.82
CA LEU A 162 33.26 16.69 13.77
C LEU A 162 31.86 16.72 14.40
N TRP A 163 30.94 15.80 14.10
CA TRP A 163 31.03 14.33 14.01
C TRP A 163 30.17 13.82 12.85
#